data_AF-A0A0W0D4S4-F1
#
_entry.id   AF-A0A0W0D4S4-F1
#
_cell.length_a   1.000
_cell.length_b   1.000
_cell.length_c   1.000
_cell.angle_alpha   90.00
_cell.angle_beta   90.00
_cell.angle_gamma   90.00
#
_symmetry.space_group_name_H-M   'P 1'
#
loop_
_entity.id
_entity.type
_entity.pdbx_description
1 polymer ?
#
loop_
_entity_poly.entity_id
_entity_poly.type
_entity_poly.pdbx_seq_one_letter_code
_entity_poly.pdbx_strand_id
1 'polypeptide(L)'
;MISLERAKELVEQKQYAEAEQVYLGILNQEVPMDEKKKDEREKAILAMGDMYVEQGDKAKLREFIPHSTEYMMQFAKSKTAKVLKTLIEKFSLVPNSLEDQIYVCKQSIDFAKREKRVFLKHSLEIKLATLHYETKEYKDSLALIENLLREFKKLDDKPSLVDVHLLESKVYHKLRNLAKSKAALTASRTAANSIYCPTVTVAELDLMSGILHCEDKDYKTAYSYFFESFESFHNLSTSNSYDKACQVLKYMLLSKIMLNLIDDVKSILNAKYTKETYQSRGIDAMRAVAEAYNNRSLHEFNTALKQYRTELMSDELTRSHFNALYDTLLESNLCKIIEPFECVEIAHISKMIGLDAQHVEGKLSQMILDKVFSGVLDQGNGWLYIYDTPHQDATYDSALELVGQLNKVVDQLFDKASVLY
;
A
#
# COMPACT_ATOMS: atom_id res chain seq x y z
N MET A 1 -24.62 -32.98 -31.54
CA MET A 1 -24.46 -33.00 -30.07
C MET A 1 -23.78 -31.72 -29.69
N ILE A 2 -24.52 -30.77 -29.11
CA ILE A 2 -23.97 -29.49 -28.65
C ILE A 2 -23.42 -29.75 -27.26
N SER A 3 -22.18 -30.23 -27.18
CA SER A 3 -21.55 -30.57 -25.91
C SER A 3 -20.65 -29.44 -25.43
N LEU A 4 -20.69 -29.19 -24.13
CA LEU A 4 -19.82 -28.27 -23.41
C LEU A 4 -18.33 -28.60 -23.64
N GLU A 5 -18.04 -29.88 -23.92
CA GLU A 5 -16.73 -30.40 -24.30
C GLU A 5 -16.28 -29.93 -25.69
N ARG A 6 -17.18 -29.91 -26.69
CA ARG A 6 -16.85 -29.39 -28.02
C ARG A 6 -16.53 -27.90 -28.00
N ALA A 7 -17.23 -27.14 -27.16
CA ALA A 7 -16.96 -25.72 -26.97
C ALA A 7 -15.60 -25.49 -26.29
N LYS A 8 -15.23 -26.32 -25.30
CA LYS A 8 -13.90 -26.27 -24.68
C LYS A 8 -12.77 -26.67 -25.64
N GLU A 9 -12.97 -27.70 -26.46
CA GLU A 9 -12.01 -28.08 -27.52
C GLU A 9 -11.79 -26.95 -28.54
N LEU A 10 -12.85 -26.21 -28.89
CA LEU A 10 -12.76 -25.06 -29.82
C LEU A 10 -12.04 -23.85 -29.20
N VAL A 11 -12.19 -23.66 -27.87
CA VAL A 11 -11.43 -22.66 -27.11
C VAL A 11 -9.94 -23.03 -27.07
N GLU A 12 -9.60 -24.30 -26.84
CA GLU A 12 -8.21 -24.80 -26.91
C GLU A 12 -7.61 -24.67 -28.32
N GLN A 13 -8.44 -24.78 -29.37
CA GLN A 13 -8.06 -24.60 -30.77
C GLN A 13 -8.03 -23.12 -31.24
N LYS A 14 -8.29 -22.16 -30.34
CA LYS A 14 -8.33 -20.70 -30.61
C LYS A 14 -9.35 -20.25 -31.66
N GLN A 15 -10.37 -21.08 -31.95
CA GLN A 15 -11.49 -20.69 -32.83
C GLN A 15 -12.61 -20.05 -32.02
N TYR A 16 -12.30 -18.85 -31.55
CA TYR A 16 -13.11 -18.07 -30.61
C TYR A 16 -14.50 -17.67 -31.12
N ALA A 17 -14.64 -17.34 -32.40
CA ALA A 17 -15.92 -16.94 -32.99
C ALA A 17 -16.92 -18.11 -33.13
N GLU A 18 -16.41 -19.32 -33.40
CA GLU A 18 -17.23 -20.53 -33.49
C GLU A 18 -17.62 -21.03 -32.09
N ALA A 19 -16.71 -20.91 -31.11
CA ALA A 19 -17.00 -21.17 -29.71
C ALA A 19 -18.10 -20.22 -29.17
N GLU A 20 -18.04 -18.93 -29.47
CA GLU A 20 -19.09 -17.94 -29.11
C GLU A 20 -20.46 -18.34 -29.65
N GLN A 21 -20.55 -18.76 -30.93
CA GLN A 21 -21.81 -19.20 -31.53
C GLN A 21 -22.33 -20.49 -30.92
N VAL A 22 -21.45 -21.44 -30.58
CA VAL A 22 -21.82 -22.68 -29.90
C VAL A 22 -22.33 -22.37 -28.49
N TYR A 23 -21.69 -21.48 -27.74
CA TYR A 23 -22.16 -21.09 -26.41
C TYR A 23 -23.48 -20.30 -26.44
N LEU A 24 -23.65 -19.36 -27.37
CA LEU A 24 -24.93 -18.66 -27.58
C LEU A 24 -26.04 -19.63 -28.02
N GLY A 25 -25.70 -20.65 -28.81
CA GLY A 25 -26.61 -21.74 -29.18
C GLY A 25 -27.03 -22.62 -27.98
N ILE A 26 -26.14 -22.84 -27.01
CA ILE A 26 -26.45 -23.54 -25.74
C ILE A 26 -27.36 -22.67 -24.85
N LEU A 27 -27.15 -21.36 -24.84
CA LEU A 27 -27.99 -20.43 -24.07
C LEU A 27 -29.40 -20.26 -24.68
N ASN A 28 -29.53 -20.21 -26.00
CA ASN A 28 -30.79 -19.92 -26.70
C ASN A 28 -31.70 -21.16 -26.93
N GLN A 29 -31.31 -22.36 -26.49
CA GLN A 29 -32.22 -23.51 -26.56
C GLN A 29 -33.35 -23.39 -25.52
N GLU A 30 -34.59 -23.16 -25.95
CA GLU A 30 -35.79 -23.24 -25.09
C GLU A 30 -36.29 -24.69 -24.97
N VAL A 31 -35.98 -25.37 -23.86
CA VAL A 31 -36.53 -26.71 -23.54
C VAL A 31 -36.72 -26.82 -22.00
N PRO A 32 -37.74 -27.54 -21.47
CA PRO A 32 -38.16 -27.41 -20.08
C PRO A 32 -37.16 -27.92 -19.03
N MET A 33 -37.24 -27.24 -17.88
CA MET A 33 -36.66 -27.50 -16.55
C MET A 33 -36.15 -28.92 -16.25
N ASP A 34 -34.85 -29.15 -16.47
CA ASP A 34 -34.07 -30.19 -15.78
C ASP A 34 -32.93 -29.49 -15.00
N GLU A 35 -32.73 -29.83 -13.72
CA GLU A 35 -31.64 -29.25 -12.91
C GLU A 35 -30.25 -29.49 -13.53
N LYS A 36 -30.04 -30.64 -14.16
CA LYS A 36 -28.77 -30.98 -14.84
C LYS A 36 -28.45 -30.02 -16.00
N LYS A 37 -29.48 -29.59 -16.75
CA LYS A 37 -29.30 -28.63 -17.86
C LYS A 37 -29.11 -27.20 -17.36
N LYS A 38 -29.62 -26.85 -16.18
CA LYS A 38 -29.32 -25.56 -15.53
C LYS A 38 -27.85 -25.48 -15.13
N ASP A 39 -27.30 -26.57 -14.59
CA ASP A 39 -25.88 -26.64 -14.23
C ASP A 39 -24.96 -26.67 -15.47
N GLU A 40 -25.40 -27.29 -16.58
CA GLU A 40 -24.69 -27.18 -17.86
C GLU A 40 -24.68 -25.76 -18.42
N ARG A 41 -25.78 -25.01 -18.31
CA ARG A 41 -25.83 -23.60 -18.72
C ARG A 41 -25.00 -22.68 -17.82
N GLU A 42 -24.99 -22.93 -16.51
CA GLU A 42 -24.10 -22.22 -15.58
C GLU A 42 -22.64 -22.43 -15.96
N LYS A 43 -22.25 -23.68 -16.22
CA LYS A 43 -20.90 -24.02 -16.70
C LYS A 43 -20.60 -23.39 -18.06
N ALA A 44 -21.58 -23.29 -18.95
CA ALA A 44 -21.41 -22.62 -20.24
C ALA A 44 -21.16 -21.12 -20.08
N ILE A 45 -21.90 -20.43 -19.20
CA ILE A 45 -21.68 -19.00 -18.90
C ILE A 45 -20.30 -18.77 -18.29
N LEU A 46 -19.89 -19.62 -17.33
CA LEU A 46 -18.57 -19.50 -16.71
C LEU A 46 -17.45 -19.79 -17.71
N ALA A 47 -17.63 -20.75 -18.62
CA ALA A 47 -16.68 -21.07 -19.68
C ALA A 47 -16.61 -19.98 -20.77
N MET A 48 -17.73 -19.35 -21.11
CA MET A 48 -17.71 -18.13 -21.95
C MET A 48 -16.92 -17.01 -21.25
N GLY A 49 -17.12 -16.83 -19.95
CA GLY A 49 -16.33 -15.89 -19.16
C GLY A 49 -14.83 -16.18 -19.23
N ASP A 50 -14.43 -17.45 -19.10
CA ASP A 50 -13.02 -17.87 -19.24
C ASP A 50 -12.48 -17.61 -20.64
N MET A 51 -13.25 -17.97 -21.67
CA MET A 51 -12.87 -17.72 -23.07
C MET A 51 -12.67 -16.22 -23.35
N TYR A 52 -13.57 -15.36 -22.87
CA TYR A 52 -13.41 -13.93 -23.09
C TYR A 52 -12.23 -13.32 -22.33
N VAL A 53 -11.92 -13.85 -21.14
CA VAL A 53 -10.72 -13.48 -20.39
C VAL A 53 -9.45 -13.91 -21.13
N GLU A 54 -9.44 -15.10 -21.74
CA GLU A 54 -8.33 -15.58 -22.59
C GLU A 54 -8.16 -14.76 -23.87
N GLN A 55 -9.26 -14.30 -24.49
CA GLN A 55 -9.23 -13.40 -25.65
C GLN A 55 -8.75 -11.99 -25.29
N GLY A 56 -8.98 -11.53 -24.06
CA GLY A 56 -8.66 -10.17 -23.62
C GLY A 56 -9.55 -9.07 -24.22
N ASP A 57 -10.70 -9.42 -24.80
CA ASP A 57 -11.61 -8.46 -25.44
C ASP A 57 -12.52 -7.75 -24.40
N LYS A 58 -12.09 -6.55 -24.00
CA LYS A 58 -12.74 -5.73 -22.95
C LYS A 58 -14.14 -5.28 -23.32
N ALA A 59 -14.39 -4.96 -24.58
CA ALA A 59 -15.68 -4.43 -25.03
C ALA A 59 -16.76 -5.53 -24.98
N LYS A 60 -16.43 -6.72 -25.48
CA LYS A 60 -17.33 -7.87 -25.40
C LYS A 60 -17.58 -8.31 -23.95
N LEU A 61 -16.57 -8.29 -23.08
CA LEU A 61 -16.74 -8.59 -21.66
C LEU A 61 -17.68 -7.60 -20.95
N ARG A 62 -17.54 -6.31 -21.27
CA ARG A 62 -18.39 -5.25 -20.73
C ARG A 62 -19.86 -5.45 -21.10
N GLU A 63 -20.15 -5.85 -22.33
CA GLU A 63 -21.51 -6.18 -22.74
C GLU A 63 -21.96 -7.52 -22.17
N PHE A 64 -21.08 -8.52 -22.11
CA PHE A 64 -21.42 -9.87 -21.67
C PHE A 64 -21.91 -9.93 -20.22
N ILE A 65 -21.33 -9.15 -19.30
CA ILE A 65 -21.69 -9.25 -17.87
C ILE A 65 -23.18 -8.87 -17.62
N PRO A 66 -23.70 -7.72 -18.10
CA PRO A 66 -25.12 -7.41 -18.04
C PRO A 66 -26.01 -8.47 -18.70
N HIS A 67 -25.69 -8.92 -19.92
CA HIS A 67 -26.48 -9.94 -20.61
C HIS A 67 -26.49 -11.26 -19.82
N SER A 68 -25.34 -11.68 -19.28
CA SER A 68 -25.23 -12.89 -18.46
C SER A 68 -26.07 -12.81 -17.18
N THR A 69 -26.22 -11.62 -16.58
CA THR A 69 -27.09 -11.43 -15.41
C THR A 69 -28.56 -11.57 -15.74
N GLU A 70 -29.01 -11.02 -16.88
CA GLU A 70 -30.39 -11.16 -17.36
C GLU A 70 -30.71 -12.62 -17.68
N TYR A 71 -29.83 -13.31 -18.42
CA TYR A 71 -29.97 -14.74 -18.71
C TYR A 71 -30.01 -15.58 -17.43
N MET A 72 -29.08 -15.37 -16.50
CA MET A 72 -29.00 -16.18 -15.28
C MET A 72 -30.21 -15.97 -14.35
N MET A 73 -30.86 -14.81 -14.43
CA MET A 73 -32.08 -14.51 -13.68
C MET A 73 -33.31 -15.28 -14.17
N GLN A 74 -33.36 -15.61 -15.47
CA GLN A 74 -34.41 -16.45 -16.06
C GLN A 74 -34.31 -17.92 -15.59
N PHE A 75 -33.11 -18.41 -15.31
CA PHE A 75 -32.88 -19.84 -15.05
C PHE A 75 -32.67 -20.22 -13.58
N ALA A 76 -31.87 -19.46 -12.81
CA ALA A 76 -31.52 -19.81 -11.43
C ALA A 76 -31.22 -18.59 -10.54
N LYS A 77 -32.29 -18.00 -9.98
CA LYS A 77 -32.23 -16.81 -9.12
C LYS A 77 -31.27 -16.94 -7.92
N SER A 78 -31.18 -18.11 -7.29
CA SER A 78 -30.34 -18.32 -6.09
C SER A 78 -28.84 -18.31 -6.40
N LYS A 79 -28.44 -18.85 -7.56
CA LYS A 79 -27.03 -18.98 -7.96
C LYS A 79 -26.48 -17.75 -8.69
N THR A 80 -27.35 -16.87 -9.22
CA THR A 80 -26.96 -15.65 -9.97
C THR A 80 -25.91 -14.80 -9.24
N ALA A 81 -26.05 -14.64 -7.92
CA ALA A 81 -25.13 -13.83 -7.12
C ALA A 81 -23.70 -14.41 -7.11
N LYS A 82 -23.58 -15.74 -7.02
CA LYS A 82 -22.28 -16.43 -7.02
C LYS A 82 -21.62 -16.33 -8.39
N VAL A 83 -22.38 -16.60 -9.45
CA VAL A 83 -21.89 -16.54 -10.85
C VAL A 83 -21.44 -15.12 -11.19
N LEU A 84 -22.24 -14.09 -10.83
CA LEU A 84 -21.88 -12.70 -11.08
C LEU A 84 -20.59 -12.30 -10.36
N LYS A 85 -20.45 -12.68 -9.08
CA LYS A 85 -19.21 -12.43 -8.32
C LYS A 85 -18.00 -13.07 -8.99
N THR A 86 -18.11 -14.34 -9.39
CA THR A 86 -17.04 -15.06 -10.09
C THR A 86 -16.70 -14.43 -11.44
N LEU A 87 -17.69 -13.99 -12.22
CA LEU A 87 -17.46 -13.31 -13.50
C LEU A 87 -16.74 -11.96 -13.32
N ILE A 88 -17.13 -11.18 -12.31
CA ILE A 88 -16.46 -9.90 -11.99
C ILE A 88 -15.04 -10.13 -11.47
N GLU A 89 -14.81 -11.16 -10.65
CA GLU A 89 -13.47 -11.56 -10.20
C GLU A 89 -12.60 -12.01 -11.39
N LYS A 90 -13.15 -12.78 -12.32
CA LYS A 90 -12.45 -13.18 -13.56
C LYS A 90 -12.15 -11.98 -14.45
N PHE A 91 -13.06 -11.01 -14.56
CA PHE A 91 -12.82 -9.77 -15.30
C PHE A 91 -11.70 -8.93 -14.67
N SER A 92 -11.47 -9.08 -13.36
CA SER A 92 -10.35 -8.47 -12.63
C SER A 92 -8.98 -9.03 -13.06
N LEU A 93 -8.92 -10.23 -13.66
CA LEU A 93 -7.68 -10.85 -14.12
C LEU A 93 -7.19 -10.28 -15.46
N VAL A 94 -8.07 -9.60 -16.21
CA VAL A 94 -7.71 -8.99 -17.50
C VAL A 94 -6.88 -7.72 -17.24
N PRO A 95 -5.69 -7.56 -17.87
CA PRO A 95 -4.86 -6.38 -17.66
C PRO A 95 -5.47 -5.09 -18.21
N ASN A 96 -5.34 -3.99 -17.45
CA ASN A 96 -5.66 -2.60 -17.87
C ASN A 96 -7.15 -2.32 -18.21
N SER A 97 -8.11 -2.90 -17.50
CA SER A 97 -9.57 -2.69 -17.74
C SER A 97 -10.31 -1.97 -16.60
N LEU A 98 -9.62 -1.19 -15.76
CA LEU A 98 -10.20 -0.63 -14.54
C LEU A 98 -11.42 0.27 -14.79
N GLU A 99 -11.43 1.10 -15.84
CA GLU A 99 -12.57 1.98 -16.15
C GLU A 99 -13.81 1.20 -16.60
N ASP A 100 -13.63 0.20 -17.48
CA ASP A 100 -14.73 -0.67 -17.92
C ASP A 100 -15.24 -1.55 -16.76
N GLN A 101 -14.35 -1.99 -15.86
CA GLN A 101 -14.72 -2.68 -14.62
C GLN A 101 -15.60 -1.82 -13.72
N ILE A 102 -15.26 -0.55 -13.54
CA ILE A 102 -16.07 0.39 -12.76
C ILE A 102 -17.45 0.56 -13.40
N TYR A 103 -17.53 0.69 -14.73
CA TYR A 103 -18.82 0.79 -15.43
C TYR A 103 -19.70 -0.44 -15.20
N VAL A 104 -19.14 -1.63 -15.37
CA VAL A 104 -19.87 -2.89 -15.18
C VAL A 104 -20.28 -3.07 -13.71
N CYS A 105 -19.42 -2.73 -12.75
CA CYS A 105 -19.76 -2.80 -11.33
C CYS A 105 -20.90 -1.84 -10.99
N LYS A 106 -20.91 -0.61 -11.52
CA LYS A 106 -22.01 0.35 -11.33
C LYS A 106 -23.34 -0.20 -11.89
N GLN A 107 -23.33 -0.75 -13.11
CA GLN A 107 -24.52 -1.40 -13.67
C GLN A 107 -25.00 -2.60 -12.85
N SER A 108 -24.07 -3.41 -12.37
CA SER A 108 -24.37 -4.58 -11.51
C SER A 108 -24.98 -4.15 -10.17
N ILE A 109 -24.55 -3.02 -9.61
CA ILE A 109 -25.12 -2.43 -8.39
C ILE A 109 -26.54 -1.92 -8.65
N ASP A 110 -26.79 -1.23 -9.77
CA ASP A 110 -28.12 -0.77 -10.13
C ASP A 110 -29.09 -1.94 -10.33
N PHE A 111 -28.63 -3.02 -10.93
CA PHE A 111 -29.38 -4.27 -11.01
C PHE A 111 -29.67 -4.86 -9.61
N ALA A 112 -28.67 -4.95 -8.73
CA ALA A 112 -28.85 -5.45 -7.37
C ALA A 112 -29.86 -4.61 -6.55
N LYS A 113 -29.91 -3.29 -6.79
CA LYS A 113 -30.89 -2.37 -6.19
C LYS A 113 -32.31 -2.63 -6.72
N ARG A 114 -32.48 -2.82 -8.04
CA ARG A 114 -33.79 -3.15 -8.65
C ARG A 114 -34.35 -4.46 -8.10
N GLU A 115 -33.48 -5.45 -7.97
CA GLU A 115 -33.83 -6.78 -7.45
C GLU A 115 -33.91 -6.85 -5.91
N LYS A 116 -33.68 -5.74 -5.20
CA LYS A 116 -33.67 -5.65 -3.74
C LYS A 116 -32.76 -6.66 -3.05
N ARG A 117 -31.63 -7.03 -3.67
CA ARG A 117 -30.64 -7.97 -3.12
C ARG A 117 -29.55 -7.23 -2.36
N VAL A 118 -29.79 -7.04 -1.06
CA VAL A 118 -28.93 -6.26 -0.17
C VAL A 118 -27.52 -6.85 -0.04
N PHE A 119 -27.36 -8.16 0.17
CA PHE A 119 -26.03 -8.78 0.29
C PHE A 119 -25.19 -8.69 -0.99
N LEU A 120 -25.83 -8.83 -2.16
CA LEU A 120 -25.14 -8.69 -3.44
C LEU A 120 -24.71 -7.25 -3.67
N LYS A 121 -25.57 -6.28 -3.36
CA LYS A 121 -25.25 -4.84 -3.39
C LYS A 121 -23.99 -4.57 -2.55
N HIS A 122 -23.97 -5.02 -1.29
CA HIS A 122 -22.82 -4.79 -0.41
C HIS A 122 -21.52 -5.38 -0.94
N SER A 123 -21.54 -6.62 -1.41
CA SER A 123 -20.33 -7.26 -1.97
C SER A 123 -19.83 -6.53 -3.22
N LEU A 124 -20.73 -6.02 -4.05
CA LEU A 124 -20.37 -5.24 -5.23
C LEU A 124 -19.87 -3.84 -4.89
N GLU A 125 -20.42 -3.19 -3.87
CA GLU A 125 -19.97 -1.89 -3.38
C GLU A 125 -18.57 -1.97 -2.74
N ILE A 126 -18.26 -3.03 -1.99
CA ILE A 126 -16.90 -3.29 -1.49
C ILE A 126 -15.91 -3.45 -2.65
N LYS A 127 -16.28 -4.23 -3.67
CA LYS A 127 -15.45 -4.42 -4.86
C LYS A 127 -15.27 -3.11 -5.64
N LEU A 128 -16.33 -2.32 -5.81
CA LEU A 128 -16.29 -1.01 -6.44
C LEU A 128 -15.36 -0.05 -5.68
N ALA A 129 -15.43 -0.03 -4.36
CA ALA A 129 -14.52 0.79 -3.54
C ALA A 129 -13.05 0.35 -3.71
N THR A 130 -12.79 -0.95 -3.85
CA THR A 130 -11.44 -1.46 -4.13
C THR A 130 -10.94 -1.02 -5.51
N LEU A 131 -11.81 -1.02 -6.54
CA LEU A 131 -11.46 -0.52 -7.87
C LEU A 131 -11.18 1.00 -7.87
N HIS A 132 -11.96 1.79 -7.11
CA HIS A 132 -11.69 3.22 -6.93
C HIS A 132 -10.35 3.46 -6.20
N TYR A 133 -10.00 2.59 -5.25
CA TYR A 133 -8.69 2.63 -4.60
C TYR A 133 -7.54 2.35 -5.59
N GLU A 134 -7.68 1.35 -6.48
CA GLU A 134 -6.68 1.01 -7.50
C GLU A 134 -6.50 2.11 -8.56
N THR A 135 -7.59 2.79 -8.94
CA THR A 135 -7.58 3.95 -9.86
C THR A 135 -7.11 5.26 -9.21
N LYS A 136 -6.76 5.24 -7.91
CA LYS A 136 -6.35 6.40 -7.09
C LYS A 136 -7.46 7.44 -6.86
N GLU A 137 -8.72 7.07 -7.06
CA GLU A 137 -9.90 7.88 -6.75
C GLU A 137 -10.32 7.70 -5.29
N TYR A 138 -9.48 8.17 -4.37
CA TYR A 138 -9.67 7.93 -2.93
C TYR A 138 -10.95 8.54 -2.35
N LYS A 139 -11.43 9.66 -2.91
CA LYS A 139 -12.64 10.34 -2.43
C LYS A 139 -13.91 9.53 -2.66
N ASP A 140 -14.05 8.96 -3.86
CA ASP A 140 -15.21 8.16 -4.24
C ASP A 140 -15.22 6.84 -3.46
N SER A 141 -14.04 6.24 -3.24
CA SER A 141 -13.90 5.08 -2.37
C SER A 141 -14.37 5.37 -0.94
N LEU A 142 -13.99 6.52 -0.35
CA LEU A 142 -14.42 6.88 1.02
C LEU A 142 -15.93 7.12 1.12
N ALA A 143 -16.53 7.78 0.13
CA ALA A 143 -17.98 8.00 0.11
C ALA A 143 -18.77 6.69 0.10
N LEU A 144 -18.31 5.68 -0.65
CA LEU A 144 -18.89 4.34 -0.67
C LEU A 144 -18.70 3.63 0.68
N ILE A 145 -17.50 3.69 1.25
CA ILE A 145 -17.17 3.08 2.55
C ILE A 145 -18.03 3.67 3.67
N GLU A 146 -18.21 4.99 3.74
CA GLU A 146 -19.04 5.63 4.77
C GLU A 146 -20.50 5.17 4.72
N ASN A 147 -21.05 5.00 3.51
CA ASN A 147 -22.40 4.46 3.33
C ASN A 147 -22.48 3.00 3.78
N LEU A 148 -21.53 2.16 3.36
CA LEU A 148 -21.42 0.76 3.75
C LEU A 148 -21.32 0.60 5.27
N LEU A 149 -20.47 1.40 5.95
CA LEU A 149 -20.31 1.36 7.40
C LEU A 149 -21.61 1.67 8.15
N ARG A 150 -22.45 2.58 7.65
CA ARG A 150 -23.78 2.87 8.25
C ARG A 150 -24.75 1.71 8.07
N GLU A 151 -24.69 1.01 6.94
CA GLU A 151 -25.56 -0.14 6.65
C GLU A 151 -25.13 -1.38 7.45
N PHE A 152 -23.83 -1.67 7.51
CA PHE A 152 -23.30 -2.83 8.24
C PHE A 152 -23.47 -2.73 9.75
N LYS A 153 -23.41 -1.52 10.34
CA LYS A 153 -23.74 -1.31 11.76
C LYS A 153 -25.17 -1.72 12.13
N LYS A 154 -26.10 -1.76 11.16
CA LYS A 154 -27.49 -2.20 11.39
C LYS A 154 -27.67 -3.71 11.20
N LEU A 155 -26.83 -4.34 10.38
CA LEU A 155 -26.98 -5.73 9.95
C LEU A 155 -26.09 -6.73 10.70
N ASP A 156 -25.07 -6.24 11.43
CA ASP A 156 -24.07 -7.04 12.17
C ASP A 156 -23.37 -8.12 11.31
N ASP A 157 -23.17 -7.84 10.02
CA ASP A 157 -22.38 -8.69 9.11
C ASP A 157 -20.88 -8.44 9.34
N LYS A 158 -20.34 -9.13 10.36
CA LYS A 158 -18.96 -8.93 10.84
C LYS A 158 -17.88 -9.25 9.80
N PRO A 159 -17.95 -10.33 9.00
CA PRO A 159 -16.92 -10.61 7.98
C PRO A 159 -16.79 -9.49 6.93
N SER A 160 -17.91 -9.05 6.35
CA SER A 160 -17.90 -7.95 5.38
C SER A 160 -17.43 -6.63 6.00
N LEU A 161 -17.71 -6.42 7.30
CA LEU A 161 -17.27 -5.23 8.04
C LEU A 161 -15.73 -5.19 8.23
N VAL A 162 -15.08 -6.35 8.42
CA VAL A 162 -13.62 -6.44 8.48
C VAL A 162 -13.01 -5.98 7.16
N ASP A 163 -13.51 -6.46 6.03
CA ASP A 163 -13.02 -6.07 4.70
C ASP A 163 -13.16 -4.55 4.45
N VAL A 164 -14.27 -3.96 4.91
CA VAL A 164 -14.54 -2.52 4.76
C VAL A 164 -13.60 -1.68 5.60
N HIS A 165 -13.39 -2.04 6.88
CA HIS A 165 -12.45 -1.32 7.74
C HIS A 165 -11.00 -1.49 7.29
N LEU A 166 -10.63 -2.65 6.77
CA LEU A 166 -9.33 -2.87 6.16
C LEU A 166 -9.11 -1.98 4.93
N LEU A 167 -10.11 -1.87 4.04
CA LEU A 167 -10.05 -0.98 2.88
C LEU A 167 -10.01 0.50 3.30
N GLU A 168 -10.80 0.89 4.30
CA GLU A 168 -10.78 2.23 4.89
C GLU A 168 -9.38 2.59 5.41
N SER A 169 -8.72 1.66 6.10
CA SER A 169 -7.35 1.82 6.59
C SER A 169 -6.36 2.04 5.44
N LYS A 170 -6.44 1.26 4.37
CA LYS A 170 -5.60 1.39 3.16
C LYS A 170 -5.79 2.75 2.47
N VAL A 171 -7.03 3.22 2.33
CA VAL A 171 -7.33 4.52 1.72
C VAL A 171 -6.77 5.67 2.55
N TYR A 172 -6.98 5.66 3.87
CA TYR A 172 -6.44 6.72 4.74
C TYR A 172 -4.91 6.73 4.81
N HIS A 173 -4.26 5.59 4.70
CA HIS A 173 -2.79 5.52 4.61
C HIS A 173 -2.29 6.23 3.34
N LYS A 174 -2.93 6.02 2.18
CA LYS A 174 -2.58 6.75 0.94
C LYS A 174 -2.82 8.26 1.03
N LEU A 175 -3.82 8.68 1.81
CA LEU A 175 -4.07 10.09 2.12
C LEU A 175 -3.15 10.67 3.21
N ARG A 176 -2.18 9.89 3.71
CA ARG A 176 -1.28 10.24 4.83
C ARG A 176 -1.98 10.61 6.13
N ASN A 177 -3.22 10.14 6.32
CA ASN A 177 -3.94 10.27 7.58
C ASN A 177 -3.74 9.02 8.44
N LEU A 178 -2.60 8.96 9.13
CA LEU A 178 -2.18 7.81 9.94
C LEU A 178 -3.11 7.57 11.13
N ALA A 179 -3.63 8.64 11.73
CA ALA A 179 -4.53 8.55 12.89
C ALA A 179 -5.83 7.81 12.55
N LYS A 180 -6.48 8.18 11.44
CA LYS A 180 -7.69 7.49 10.97
C LYS A 180 -7.39 6.09 10.46
N SER A 181 -6.25 5.89 9.79
CA SER A 181 -5.85 4.57 9.31
C SER A 181 -5.67 3.58 10.47
N LYS A 182 -5.05 4.00 11.58
CA LYS A 182 -4.93 3.20 12.82
C LYS A 182 -6.29 2.94 13.47
N ALA A 183 -7.14 3.96 13.58
CA ALA A 183 -8.47 3.80 14.16
C ALA A 183 -9.32 2.76 13.39
N ALA A 184 -9.30 2.83 12.06
CA ALA A 184 -9.97 1.86 11.20
C ALA A 184 -9.37 0.45 11.35
N LEU A 185 -8.04 0.33 11.44
CA LEU A 185 -7.38 -0.96 11.67
C LEU A 185 -7.74 -1.57 13.04
N THR A 186 -7.77 -0.76 14.11
CA THR A 186 -8.21 -1.23 15.43
C THR A 186 -9.65 -1.74 15.37
N ALA A 187 -10.55 -1.01 14.71
CA ALA A 187 -11.93 -1.45 14.49
C ALA A 187 -11.99 -2.78 13.70
N SER A 188 -11.17 -2.90 12.64
CA SER A 188 -11.04 -4.14 11.87
C SER A 188 -10.59 -5.31 12.73
N ARG A 189 -9.61 -5.12 13.63
CA ARG A 189 -9.12 -6.18 14.54
C ARG A 189 -10.15 -6.59 15.57
N THR A 190 -10.88 -5.64 16.15
CA THR A 190 -11.97 -5.95 17.09
C THR A 190 -13.07 -6.76 16.42
N ALA A 191 -13.44 -6.39 15.19
CA ALA A 191 -14.40 -7.14 14.39
C ALA A 191 -13.86 -8.53 14.02
N ALA A 192 -12.59 -8.63 13.61
CA ALA A 192 -11.94 -9.88 13.24
C ALA A 192 -11.83 -10.85 14.41
N ASN A 193 -11.47 -10.40 15.62
CA ASN A 193 -11.38 -11.24 16.81
C ASN A 193 -12.74 -11.82 17.26
N SER A 194 -13.84 -11.17 16.85
CA SER A 194 -15.19 -11.64 17.17
C SER A 194 -15.66 -12.78 16.27
N ILE A 195 -14.90 -13.11 15.23
CA ILE A 195 -15.24 -14.12 14.21
C ILE A 195 -14.01 -14.97 13.87
N TYR A 196 -14.22 -16.10 13.21
CA TYR A 196 -13.13 -16.82 12.55
C TYR A 196 -12.99 -16.30 11.12
N CYS A 197 -11.98 -15.44 10.90
CA CYS A 197 -11.70 -14.87 9.59
C CYS A 197 -10.96 -15.86 8.68
N PRO A 198 -11.14 -15.79 7.35
CA PRO A 198 -10.27 -16.47 6.39
C PRO A 198 -8.79 -16.11 6.60
N THR A 199 -7.89 -17.06 6.37
CA THR A 199 -6.43 -16.85 6.52
C THR A 199 -5.91 -15.73 5.62
N VAL A 200 -6.49 -15.55 4.43
CA VAL A 200 -6.14 -14.47 3.50
C VAL A 200 -6.40 -13.09 4.11
N THR A 201 -7.56 -12.90 4.74
CA THR A 201 -7.93 -11.60 5.34
C THR A 201 -7.09 -11.29 6.57
N VAL A 202 -6.72 -12.32 7.34
CA VAL A 202 -5.79 -12.17 8.48
C VAL A 202 -4.42 -11.73 7.98
N ALA A 203 -3.90 -12.39 6.94
CA ALA A 203 -2.62 -12.02 6.34
C ALA A 203 -2.59 -10.56 5.84
N GLU A 204 -3.69 -10.08 5.22
CA GLU A 204 -3.79 -8.68 4.81
C GLU A 204 -3.91 -7.70 5.99
N LEU A 205 -4.56 -8.12 7.07
CA LEU A 205 -4.70 -7.32 8.28
C LEU A 205 -3.34 -7.16 8.99
N ASP A 206 -2.54 -8.22 9.05
CA ASP A 206 -1.19 -8.20 9.62
C ASP A 206 -0.25 -7.40 8.73
N LEU A 207 -0.36 -7.52 7.40
CA LEU A 207 0.37 -6.67 6.45
C LEU A 207 0.08 -5.18 6.71
N MET A 208 -1.18 -4.79 6.84
CA MET A 208 -1.56 -3.40 7.11
C MET A 208 -1.07 -2.93 8.49
N SER A 209 -1.10 -3.81 9.49
CA SER A 209 -0.53 -3.54 10.83
C SER A 209 0.97 -3.26 10.74
N GLY A 210 1.71 -4.10 10.00
CA GLY A 210 3.14 -3.93 9.79
C GLY A 210 3.48 -2.61 9.09
N ILE A 211 2.72 -2.22 8.06
CA ILE A 211 2.90 -0.94 7.34
C ILE A 211 2.76 0.25 8.30
N LEU A 212 1.72 0.27 9.14
CA LEU A 212 1.49 1.38 10.07
C LEU A 212 2.56 1.46 11.18
N HIS A 213 3.00 0.31 11.70
CA HIS A 213 4.09 0.29 12.69
C HIS A 213 5.44 0.71 12.08
N CYS A 214 5.69 0.40 10.80
CA CYS A 214 6.84 0.93 10.07
C CYS A 214 6.80 2.46 9.99
N GLU A 215 5.65 3.07 9.70
CA GLU A 215 5.50 4.52 9.65
C GLU A 215 5.73 5.18 11.03
N ASP A 216 5.41 4.49 12.12
CA ASP A 216 5.73 4.91 13.50
C ASP A 216 7.20 4.72 13.89
N LYS A 217 8.04 4.20 12.98
CA LYS A 217 9.44 3.82 13.21
C LYS A 217 9.63 2.66 14.20
N ASP A 218 8.59 1.89 14.51
CA ASP A 218 8.70 0.65 15.28
C ASP A 218 8.90 -0.56 14.35
N TYR A 219 10.14 -0.70 13.87
CA TYR A 219 10.52 -1.76 12.95
C TYR A 219 10.56 -3.16 13.59
N LYS A 220 10.63 -3.26 14.93
CA LYS A 220 10.63 -4.56 15.62
C LYS A 220 9.24 -5.17 15.57
N THR A 221 8.23 -4.40 15.97
CA THR A 221 6.83 -4.83 15.93
C THR A 221 6.37 -5.03 14.48
N ALA A 222 6.77 -4.14 13.57
CA ALA A 222 6.45 -4.29 12.15
C ALA A 222 6.98 -5.60 11.57
N TYR A 223 8.22 -5.99 11.91
CA TYR A 223 8.81 -7.24 11.45
C TYR A 223 7.99 -8.46 11.89
N SER A 224 7.52 -8.50 13.15
CA SER A 224 6.70 -9.60 13.65
C SER A 224 5.41 -9.76 12.84
N TYR A 225 4.70 -8.66 12.57
CA TYR A 225 3.49 -8.69 11.74
C TYR A 225 3.76 -9.09 10.29
N PHE A 226 4.86 -8.61 9.69
CA PHE A 226 5.22 -9.03 8.34
C PHE A 226 5.60 -10.51 8.28
N PHE A 227 6.22 -11.06 9.32
CA PHE A 227 6.56 -12.48 9.37
C PHE A 227 5.30 -13.35 9.42
N GLU A 228 4.33 -13.04 10.29
CA GLU A 228 3.04 -13.76 10.37
C GLU A 228 2.24 -13.65 9.06
N SER A 229 2.22 -12.46 8.46
CA SER A 229 1.62 -12.23 7.15
C SER A 229 2.31 -13.03 6.05
N PHE A 230 3.65 -13.10 6.06
CA PHE A 230 4.43 -13.85 5.09
C PHE A 230 4.19 -15.35 5.20
N GLU A 231 4.21 -15.93 6.40
CA GLU A 231 3.89 -17.36 6.59
C GLU A 231 2.48 -17.68 6.10
N SER A 232 1.52 -16.79 6.38
CA SER A 232 0.15 -16.95 5.91
C SER A 232 0.08 -16.95 4.37
N PHE A 233 0.71 -15.98 3.69
CA PHE A 233 0.74 -15.94 2.22
C PHE A 233 1.57 -17.04 1.58
N HIS A 234 2.63 -17.50 2.24
CA HIS A 234 3.50 -18.56 1.74
C HIS A 234 2.78 -19.92 1.74
N ASN A 235 2.04 -20.21 2.81
CA ASN A 235 1.27 -21.45 2.92
C ASN A 235 0.05 -21.47 1.98
N LEU A 236 -0.39 -20.31 1.50
CA LEU A 236 -1.51 -20.17 0.57
C LEU A 236 -1.05 -20.37 -0.90
N SER A 237 -1.45 -21.49 -1.52
CA SER A 237 -1.10 -21.86 -2.90
C SER A 237 -1.89 -21.13 -4.01
N THR A 238 -2.23 -19.85 -3.82
CA THR A 238 -3.01 -19.07 -4.81
C THR A 238 -2.10 -18.21 -5.69
N SER A 239 -2.35 -18.14 -6.99
CA SER A 239 -1.50 -17.39 -7.95
C SER A 239 -1.30 -15.92 -7.59
N ASN A 240 -2.31 -15.25 -7.02
CA ASN A 240 -2.23 -13.84 -6.60
C ASN A 240 -1.53 -13.64 -5.24
N SER A 241 -1.30 -14.72 -4.48
CA SER A 241 -0.58 -14.67 -3.20
C SER A 241 0.93 -14.57 -3.39
N TYR A 242 1.45 -14.99 -4.56
CA TYR A 242 2.87 -14.91 -4.87
C TYR A 242 3.40 -13.47 -4.85
N ASP A 243 2.70 -12.57 -5.54
CA ASP A 243 3.09 -11.16 -5.61
C ASP A 243 3.01 -10.47 -4.25
N LYS A 244 1.96 -10.78 -3.47
CA LYS A 244 1.80 -10.26 -2.10
C LYS A 244 2.88 -10.80 -1.16
N ALA A 245 3.23 -12.09 -1.25
CA ALA A 245 4.32 -12.68 -0.48
C ALA A 245 5.66 -12.02 -0.82
N CYS A 246 5.94 -11.77 -2.10
CA CYS A 246 7.11 -11.01 -2.54
C CYS A 246 7.13 -9.59 -1.94
N GLN A 247 5.98 -8.90 -1.90
CA GLN A 247 5.86 -7.58 -1.29
C GLN A 247 6.15 -7.62 0.22
N VAL A 248 5.57 -8.57 0.95
CA VAL A 248 5.79 -8.71 2.40
C VAL A 248 7.26 -9.03 2.70
N LEU A 249 7.89 -9.90 1.90
CA LEU A 249 9.30 -10.24 2.04
C LEU A 249 10.22 -9.01 1.86
N LYS A 250 9.89 -8.13 0.90
CA LYS A 250 10.59 -6.83 0.75
C LYS A 250 10.47 -5.98 2.02
N TYR A 251 9.30 -5.95 2.66
CA TYR A 251 9.10 -5.20 3.91
C TYR A 251 9.80 -5.83 5.11
N MET A 252 9.88 -7.16 5.19
CA MET A 252 10.66 -7.84 6.23
C MET A 252 12.14 -7.45 6.15
N LEU A 253 12.72 -7.48 4.95
CA LEU A 253 14.10 -7.07 4.71
C LEU A 253 14.29 -5.59 5.03
N LEU A 254 13.36 -4.72 4.58
CA LEU A 254 13.37 -3.30 4.88
C LEU A 254 13.43 -3.03 6.39
N SER A 255 12.57 -3.66 7.20
CA SER A 255 12.56 -3.48 8.66
C SER A 255 13.90 -3.84 9.31
N LYS A 256 14.56 -4.88 8.83
CA LYS A 256 15.88 -5.29 9.35
C LYS A 256 17.01 -4.39 8.89
N ILE A 257 16.94 -3.86 7.67
CA ILE A 257 17.88 -2.84 7.16
C ILE A 257 17.76 -1.56 8.02
N MET A 258 16.55 -1.11 8.32
CA MET A 258 16.33 0.08 9.16
C MET A 258 16.84 -0.09 10.59
N LEU A 259 16.83 -1.32 11.13
CA LEU A 259 17.41 -1.65 12.45
C LEU A 259 18.93 -1.86 12.41
N ASN A 260 19.57 -1.78 11.25
CA ASN A 260 20.99 -2.07 11.04
C ASN A 260 21.43 -3.48 11.47
N LEU A 261 20.54 -4.47 11.34
CA LEU A 261 20.82 -5.88 11.68
C LEU A 261 21.11 -6.70 10.42
N ILE A 262 22.34 -6.57 9.90
CA ILE A 262 22.75 -7.20 8.64
C ILE A 262 22.77 -8.74 8.71
N ASP A 263 23.04 -9.32 9.88
CA ASP A 263 23.08 -10.77 10.06
C ASP A 263 21.69 -11.39 9.90
N ASP A 264 20.65 -10.73 10.43
CA ASP A 264 19.26 -11.11 10.23
C ASP A 264 18.86 -11.02 8.75
N VAL A 265 19.29 -9.96 8.05
CA VAL A 265 19.07 -9.81 6.60
C VAL A 265 19.71 -10.97 5.84
N LYS A 266 20.97 -11.30 6.12
CA LYS A 266 21.67 -12.43 5.50
C LYS A 266 21.00 -13.77 5.81
N SER A 267 20.50 -13.94 7.04
CA SER A 267 19.76 -15.13 7.46
C SER A 267 18.47 -15.31 6.64
N ILE A 268 17.67 -14.25 6.51
CA ILE A 268 16.43 -14.25 5.71
C ILE A 268 16.74 -14.48 4.22
N LEU A 269 17.81 -13.88 3.70
CA LEU A 269 18.26 -14.07 2.32
C LEU A 269 18.76 -15.49 2.04
N ASN A 270 19.26 -16.18 3.06
CA ASN A 270 19.75 -17.55 2.96
C ASN A 270 18.66 -18.60 3.17
N ALA A 271 17.48 -18.20 3.63
CA ALA A 271 16.35 -19.10 3.81
C ALA A 271 15.89 -19.71 2.47
N LYS A 272 15.39 -20.96 2.55
CA LYS A 272 15.02 -21.77 1.39
C LYS A 272 13.95 -21.11 0.51
N TYR A 273 12.94 -20.49 1.13
CA TYR A 273 11.85 -19.80 0.43
C TYR A 273 12.30 -18.55 -0.34
N THR A 274 13.29 -17.81 0.17
CA THR A 274 13.82 -16.62 -0.50
C THR A 274 14.61 -17.00 -1.77
N LYS A 275 15.38 -18.08 -1.71
CA LYS A 275 16.25 -18.52 -2.82
C LYS A 275 15.54 -19.34 -3.88
N GLU A 276 14.63 -20.24 -3.49
CA GLU A 276 14.03 -21.19 -4.45
C GLU A 276 12.71 -20.69 -5.03
N THR A 277 11.86 -20.05 -4.22
CA THR A 277 10.48 -19.73 -4.63
C THR A 277 10.28 -18.27 -5.01
N TYR A 278 10.80 -17.32 -4.22
CA TYR A 278 10.50 -15.89 -4.39
C TYR A 278 11.62 -15.05 -5.01
N GLN A 279 12.52 -15.69 -5.76
CA GLN A 279 13.67 -14.98 -6.32
C GLN A 279 13.23 -13.88 -7.29
N SER A 280 13.47 -12.64 -6.89
CA SER A 280 13.05 -11.45 -7.62
C SER A 280 14.12 -10.37 -7.55
N ARG A 281 14.15 -9.51 -8.58
CA ARG A 281 15.11 -8.39 -8.68
C ARG A 281 15.05 -7.44 -7.47
N GLY A 282 13.89 -7.36 -6.81
CA GLY A 282 13.73 -6.58 -5.59
C GLY A 282 14.47 -7.17 -4.38
N ILE A 283 14.70 -8.48 -4.30
CA ILE A 283 15.50 -9.10 -3.24
C ILE A 283 16.99 -8.78 -3.44
N ASP A 284 17.45 -8.81 -4.68
CA ASP A 284 18.82 -8.38 -5.03
C ASP A 284 19.04 -6.90 -4.69
N ALA A 285 18.02 -6.05 -4.94
CA ALA A 285 18.03 -4.66 -4.52
C ALA A 285 18.18 -4.52 -3.00
N MET A 286 17.40 -5.29 -2.22
CA MET A 286 17.46 -5.27 -0.76
C MET A 286 18.84 -5.73 -0.24
N ARG A 287 19.44 -6.77 -0.86
CA ARG A 287 20.80 -7.21 -0.53
C ARG A 287 21.83 -6.10 -0.80
N ALA A 288 21.81 -5.51 -1.99
CA ALA A 288 22.77 -4.47 -2.37
C ALA A 288 22.67 -3.24 -1.46
N VAL A 289 21.45 -2.83 -1.10
CA VAL A 289 21.24 -1.71 -0.18
C VAL A 289 21.69 -2.05 1.24
N ALA A 290 21.42 -3.27 1.72
CA ALA A 290 21.85 -3.70 3.05
C ALA A 290 23.39 -3.74 3.18
N GLU A 291 24.08 -4.23 2.15
CA GLU A 291 25.55 -4.26 2.10
C GLU A 291 26.13 -2.83 2.02
N ALA A 292 25.57 -1.97 1.17
CA ALA A 292 25.99 -0.58 1.06
C ALA A 292 25.82 0.20 2.37
N TYR A 293 24.71 -0.03 3.07
CA TYR A 293 24.44 0.60 4.37
C TYR A 293 25.40 0.12 5.45
N ASN A 294 25.69 -1.19 5.49
CA ASN A 294 26.67 -1.76 6.42
C ASN A 294 28.09 -1.24 6.16
N ASN A 295 28.49 -1.12 4.90
CA ASN A 295 29.77 -0.56 4.49
C ASN A 295 29.85 0.97 4.70
N ARG A 296 28.73 1.61 5.06
CA ARG A 296 28.56 3.06 5.16
C ARG A 296 28.96 3.81 3.88
N SER A 297 28.87 3.14 2.73
CA SER A 297 29.32 3.66 1.44
C SER A 297 28.16 4.32 0.69
N LEU A 298 28.18 5.65 0.60
CA LEU A 298 27.21 6.41 -0.20
C LEU A 298 27.33 6.13 -1.70
N HIS A 299 28.52 5.76 -2.16
CA HIS A 299 28.74 5.45 -3.58
C HIS A 299 28.05 4.14 -4.00
N GLU A 300 28.18 3.09 -3.18
CA GLU A 300 27.48 1.81 -3.38
C GLU A 300 25.97 2.01 -3.28
N PHE A 301 25.51 2.80 -2.30
CA PHE A 301 24.10 3.10 -2.11
C PHE A 301 23.50 3.85 -3.32
N ASN A 302 24.18 4.88 -3.83
CA ASN A 302 23.76 5.61 -5.03
C ASN A 302 23.73 4.72 -6.28
N THR A 303 24.68 3.80 -6.39
CA THR A 303 24.72 2.83 -7.50
C THR A 303 23.54 1.87 -7.43
N ALA A 304 23.24 1.35 -6.23
CA ALA A 304 22.07 0.51 -6.00
C ALA A 304 20.75 1.26 -6.31
N LEU A 305 20.60 2.51 -5.84
CA LEU A 305 19.44 3.34 -6.14
C LEU A 305 19.23 3.56 -7.65
N LYS A 306 20.31 3.77 -8.41
CA LYS A 306 20.24 3.96 -9.87
C LYS A 306 19.86 2.66 -10.59
N GLN A 307 20.45 1.54 -10.22
CA GLN A 307 20.22 0.23 -10.87
C GLN A 307 18.84 -0.37 -10.55
N TYR A 308 18.33 -0.13 -9.34
CA TYR A 308 17.07 -0.72 -8.84
C TYR A 308 15.93 0.29 -8.74
N ARG A 309 16.02 1.42 -9.46
CA ARG A 309 15.02 2.50 -9.42
C ARG A 309 13.59 2.01 -9.64
N THR A 310 13.36 1.05 -10.53
CA THR A 310 12.02 0.54 -10.82
C THR A 310 11.38 -0.17 -9.63
N GLU A 311 12.16 -0.98 -8.91
CA GLU A 311 11.70 -1.77 -7.76
C GLU A 311 11.56 -0.93 -6.49
N LEU A 312 12.42 0.08 -6.34
CA LEU A 312 12.46 0.94 -5.15
C LEU A 312 11.43 2.07 -5.23
N MET A 313 11.07 2.51 -6.43
CA MET A 313 10.11 3.60 -6.65
C MET A 313 8.67 3.12 -6.86
N SER A 314 8.46 1.84 -7.19
CA SER A 314 7.12 1.27 -7.37
C SER A 314 6.33 1.24 -6.07
N ASP A 315 7.02 1.02 -4.96
CA ASP A 315 6.41 0.91 -3.64
C ASP A 315 6.61 2.20 -2.84
N GLU A 316 5.51 2.74 -2.33
CA GLU A 316 5.50 3.99 -1.59
C GLU A 316 6.16 3.87 -0.21
N LEU A 317 5.99 2.72 0.46
CA LEU A 317 6.58 2.48 1.78
C LEU A 317 8.10 2.39 1.66
N THR A 318 8.56 1.54 0.76
CA THR A 318 9.97 1.33 0.46
C THR A 318 10.67 2.62 0.04
N ARG A 319 10.04 3.41 -0.84
CA ARG A 319 10.55 4.73 -1.27
C ARG A 319 10.71 5.69 -0.09
N SER A 320 9.71 5.79 0.78
CA SER A 320 9.73 6.66 1.96
C SER A 320 10.89 6.31 2.89
N HIS A 321 11.02 5.04 3.26
CA HIS A 321 12.04 4.60 4.21
C HIS A 321 13.45 4.64 3.62
N PHE A 322 13.64 4.35 2.33
CA PHE A 322 14.97 4.45 1.73
C PHE A 322 15.46 5.88 1.56
N ASN A 323 14.58 6.84 1.31
CA ASN A 323 14.97 8.25 1.33
C ASN A 323 15.39 8.66 2.76
N ALA A 324 14.61 8.27 3.78
CA ALA A 324 14.98 8.53 5.16
C ALA A 324 16.30 7.85 5.57
N LEU A 325 16.55 6.63 5.08
CA LEU A 325 17.80 5.90 5.31
C LEU A 325 18.99 6.56 4.61
N TYR A 326 18.78 7.11 3.41
CA TYR A 326 19.80 7.86 2.70
C TYR A 326 20.18 9.13 3.46
N ASP A 327 19.19 9.86 3.95
CA ASP A 327 19.39 11.06 4.76
C ASP A 327 20.18 10.77 6.04
N THR A 328 19.81 9.73 6.78
CA THR A 328 20.50 9.36 8.02
C THR A 328 21.92 8.84 7.76
N LEU A 329 22.14 8.11 6.67
CA LEU A 329 23.47 7.66 6.26
C LEU A 329 24.36 8.84 5.88
N LEU A 330 23.83 9.80 5.12
CA LEU A 330 24.54 11.01 4.72
C LEU A 330 24.89 11.86 5.94
N GLU A 331 23.95 12.05 6.87
CA GLU A 331 24.19 12.76 8.13
C GLU A 331 25.26 12.08 8.99
N SER A 332 25.19 10.76 9.18
CA SER A 332 26.18 10.02 9.98
C SER A 332 27.59 10.10 9.37
N ASN A 333 27.68 10.06 8.04
CA ASN A 333 28.95 10.20 7.34
C ASN A 333 29.48 11.64 7.40
N LEU A 334 28.61 12.65 7.25
CA LEU A 334 28.98 14.05 7.40
C LEU A 334 29.53 14.34 8.81
N CYS A 335 28.82 13.92 9.86
CA CYS A 335 29.25 14.12 11.25
C CYS A 335 30.67 13.61 11.51
N LYS A 336 31.05 12.45 10.97
CA LYS A 336 32.40 11.90 11.14
C LYS A 336 33.49 12.65 10.39
N ILE A 337 33.14 13.20 9.22
CA ILE A 337 34.09 13.97 8.42
C ILE A 337 34.37 15.32 9.09
N ILE A 338 33.35 15.91 9.72
CA ILE A 338 33.46 17.23 10.36
C ILE A 338 33.98 17.17 11.80
N GLU A 339 33.82 16.06 12.52
CA GLU A 339 34.20 15.89 13.94
C GLU A 339 35.63 16.35 14.31
N PRO A 340 36.70 16.10 13.51
CA PRO A 340 38.05 16.47 13.92
C PRO A 340 38.46 17.90 13.55
N PHE A 341 37.59 18.69 12.91
CA PHE A 341 37.96 19.98 12.34
C PHE A 341 37.12 21.14 12.89
N GLU A 342 37.75 22.29 13.10
CA GLU A 342 37.06 23.55 13.44
C GLU A 342 36.66 24.33 12.17
N CYS A 343 37.46 24.21 11.10
CA CYS A 343 37.26 24.87 9.82
C CYS A 343 37.50 23.86 8.69
N VAL A 344 36.50 23.61 7.85
CA VAL A 344 36.59 22.67 6.73
C VAL A 344 36.13 23.29 5.43
N GLU A 345 36.87 23.09 4.34
CA GLU A 345 36.43 23.46 3.01
C GLU A 345 35.35 22.49 2.49
N ILE A 346 34.22 23.01 2.00
CA ILE A 346 33.10 22.21 1.48
C ILE A 346 33.54 21.35 0.29
N ALA A 347 34.48 21.84 -0.53
CA ALA A 347 35.08 21.07 -1.62
C ALA A 347 35.79 19.80 -1.13
N HIS A 348 36.42 19.86 0.04
CA HIS A 348 37.06 18.68 0.66
C HIS A 348 36.02 17.64 1.09
N ILE A 349 34.92 18.09 1.72
CA ILE A 349 33.80 17.23 2.13
C ILE A 349 33.15 16.59 0.90
N SER A 350 32.88 17.38 -0.13
CA SER A 350 32.31 16.92 -1.41
C SER A 350 33.19 15.84 -2.07
N LYS A 351 34.51 16.03 -2.09
CA LYS A 351 35.44 15.03 -2.64
C LYS A 351 35.47 13.75 -1.84
N MET A 352 35.39 13.82 -0.51
CA MET A 352 35.40 12.65 0.36
C MET A 352 34.10 11.84 0.28
N ILE A 353 32.97 12.52 0.09
CA ILE A 353 31.64 11.89 -0.04
C ILE A 353 31.35 11.43 -1.47
N GLY A 354 31.94 12.07 -2.48
CA GLY A 354 31.69 11.79 -3.89
C GLY A 354 30.33 12.32 -4.37
N LEU A 355 29.84 13.42 -3.77
CA LEU A 355 28.61 14.12 -4.15
C LEU A 355 28.92 15.57 -4.54
N ASP A 356 28.03 16.20 -5.29
CA ASP A 356 28.18 17.59 -5.72
C ASP A 356 28.18 18.56 -4.52
N ALA A 357 28.98 19.62 -4.61
CA ALA A 357 29.17 20.57 -3.53
C ALA A 357 27.86 21.27 -3.14
N GLN A 358 26.98 21.56 -4.10
CA GLN A 358 25.68 22.17 -3.83
C GLN A 358 24.77 21.27 -2.99
N HIS A 359 24.80 19.95 -3.25
CA HIS A 359 23.98 19.01 -2.50
C HIS A 359 24.49 18.85 -1.06
N VAL A 360 25.82 18.81 -0.88
CA VAL A 360 26.45 18.76 0.44
C VAL A 360 26.17 20.03 1.23
N GLU A 361 26.29 21.21 0.60
CA GLU A 361 25.97 22.50 1.22
C GLU A 361 24.51 22.56 1.67
N GLY A 362 23.56 22.17 0.80
CA GLY A 362 22.14 22.13 1.14
C GLY A 362 21.85 21.23 2.34
N LYS A 363 22.50 20.06 2.41
CA LYS A 363 22.34 19.14 3.55
C LYS A 363 22.99 19.68 4.83
N LEU A 364 24.17 20.27 4.75
CA LEU A 364 24.83 20.91 5.89
C LEU A 364 23.99 22.07 6.45
N SER A 365 23.39 22.88 5.57
CA SER A 365 22.47 23.95 5.96
C SER A 365 21.25 23.39 6.71
N GLN A 366 20.66 22.29 6.23
CA GLN A 366 19.56 21.62 6.93
C GLN A 366 19.99 21.09 8.31
N MET A 367 21.16 20.45 8.42
CA MET A 367 21.68 19.92 9.68
C MET A 367 21.96 21.01 10.72
N ILE A 368 22.44 22.18 10.28
CA ILE A 368 22.64 23.36 11.14
C ILE A 368 21.29 23.88 11.65
N LEU A 369 20.28 23.96 10.78
CA LEU A 369 18.93 24.40 11.16
C LEU A 369 18.27 23.44 12.16
N ASP A 370 18.46 22.13 11.96
CA ASP A 370 17.99 21.07 12.85
C ASP A 370 18.79 20.97 14.16
N LYS A 371 19.82 21.82 14.34
CA LYS A 371 20.73 21.86 15.49
C LYS A 371 21.43 20.53 15.78
N VAL A 372 21.72 19.74 14.74
CA VAL A 372 22.46 18.46 14.86
C VAL A 372 23.89 18.73 15.30
N PHE A 373 24.52 19.78 14.75
CA PHE A 373 25.79 20.33 15.20
C PHE A 373 25.71 21.85 15.18
N SER A 374 26.55 22.50 15.99
CA SER A 374 26.63 23.97 16.01
C SER A 374 27.67 24.41 14.98
N GLY A 375 27.22 25.05 13.91
CA GLY A 375 28.13 25.52 12.86
C GLY A 375 27.54 26.63 12.02
N VAL A 376 28.41 27.36 11.32
CA VAL A 376 28.05 28.43 10.39
C VAL A 376 28.75 28.15 9.06
N LEU A 377 28.02 28.39 7.97
CA LEU A 377 28.45 28.10 6.63
C LEU A 377 28.82 29.42 5.93
N ASP A 378 30.08 29.60 5.58
CA ASP A 378 30.58 30.75 4.82
C ASP A 378 30.54 30.44 3.32
N GLN A 379 29.52 30.97 2.65
CA GLN A 379 29.34 30.82 1.20
C GLN A 379 30.36 31.59 0.37
N GLY A 380 31.03 32.61 0.93
CA GLY A 380 32.00 33.42 0.19
C GLY A 380 33.28 32.64 -0.12
N ASN A 381 33.83 31.98 0.90
CA ASN A 381 35.05 31.18 0.78
C ASN A 381 34.77 29.66 0.65
N GLY A 382 33.52 29.23 0.84
CA GLY A 382 33.14 27.82 0.81
C GLY A 382 33.62 27.03 2.03
N TRP A 383 33.62 27.66 3.21
CA TRP A 383 34.10 27.07 4.45
C TRP A 383 32.96 26.77 5.42
N LEU A 384 33.10 25.68 6.16
CA LEU A 384 32.25 25.29 7.26
C LEU A 384 33.00 25.54 8.56
N TYR A 385 32.45 26.42 9.39
CA TYR A 385 32.92 26.65 10.75
C TYR A 385 32.10 25.83 11.71
N ILE A 386 32.76 25.06 12.56
CA ILE A 386 32.13 24.24 13.60
C ILE A 386 32.51 24.83 14.93
N TYR A 387 31.51 25.02 15.78
CA TYR A 387 31.66 25.53 17.13
C TYR A 387 31.23 24.45 18.10
N ASP A 388 31.86 24.43 19.27
CA ASP A 388 31.27 23.74 20.41
C ASP A 388 29.92 24.38 20.76
N THR A 389 29.02 23.58 21.32
CA THR A 389 27.71 24.07 21.77
C THR A 389 27.88 25.38 22.54
N PRO A 390 27.26 26.49 22.10
CA PRO A 390 27.47 27.77 22.73
C PRO A 390 27.03 27.63 24.19
N HIS A 391 27.94 27.95 25.12
CA HIS A 391 27.65 28.00 26.54
C HIS A 391 26.62 29.13 26.77
N GLN A 392 25.34 28.78 26.71
CA GLN A 392 24.27 29.67 27.14
C GLN A 392 24.23 29.68 28.65
N ASP A 393 24.62 30.79 29.24
CA ASP A 393 24.50 31.02 30.67
C ASP A 393 23.01 31.17 31.01
N ALA A 394 22.43 30.16 31.66
CA ALA A 394 21.04 30.15 32.10
C ALA A 394 20.67 31.37 32.98
N THR A 395 21.68 32.02 33.58
CA THR A 395 21.54 33.25 34.35
C THR A 395 21.12 34.44 33.49
N TYR A 396 21.63 34.56 32.25
CA TYR A 396 21.22 35.65 31.36
C TYR A 396 19.79 35.47 30.87
N ASP A 397 19.38 34.25 30.55
CA ASP A 397 17.97 33.97 30.20
C ASP A 397 17.04 34.30 31.36
N SER A 398 17.39 33.89 32.57
CA SER A 398 16.62 34.24 33.79
C SER A 398 16.58 35.75 34.04
N ALA A 399 17.68 36.46 33.78
CA ALA A 399 17.73 37.91 33.91
C ALA A 399 16.86 38.62 32.87
N LEU A 400 16.84 38.14 31.62
CA LEU A 400 15.98 38.67 30.56
C LEU A 400 14.50 38.46 30.88
N GLU A 401 14.13 37.28 31.40
CA GLU A 401 12.77 37.02 31.87
C GLU A 401 12.39 37.95 33.02
N LEU A 402 13.28 38.14 34.00
CA LEU A 402 13.05 39.03 35.13
C LEU A 402 12.84 40.48 34.68
N VAL A 403 13.67 40.98 33.76
CA VAL A 403 13.51 42.33 33.17
C VAL A 403 12.17 42.45 32.46
N GLY A 404 11.76 41.42 31.71
CA GLY A 404 10.45 41.38 31.05
C GLY A 404 9.27 41.43 32.02
N GLN A 405 9.35 40.71 33.15
CA GLN A 405 8.30 40.74 34.18
C GLN A 405 8.27 42.05 34.95
N LEU A 406 9.43 42.60 35.31
CA LEU A 406 9.54 43.89 35.98
C LEU A 406 8.95 45.01 35.13
N ASN A 407 9.20 45.00 33.81
CA ASN A 407 8.65 46.02 32.91
C ASN A 407 7.10 46.02 32.91
N LYS A 408 6.49 44.82 32.87
CA LYS A 408 5.02 44.69 32.97
C LYS A 408 4.46 45.22 34.30
N VAL A 409 5.18 45.02 35.40
CA VAL A 409 4.76 45.52 36.72
C VAL A 409 4.84 47.06 36.76
N VAL A 410 5.88 47.65 36.16
CA VAL A 410 6.01 49.11 36.06
C VAL A 410 4.86 49.71 35.26
N ASP A 411 4.50 49.12 34.12
CA ASP A 411 3.35 49.57 33.32
C ASP A 411 2.04 49.52 34.12
N GLN A 412 1.78 48.41 34.84
CA GLN A 412 0.59 48.27 35.68
C GLN A 412 0.52 49.29 36.82
N LEU A 413 1.67 49.61 37.42
CA LEU A 413 1.75 50.62 38.47
C LEU A 413 1.49 52.02 37.89
N PHE A 414 2.03 52.32 36.71
CA PHE A 414 1.80 53.58 36.02
C PHE A 414 0.33 53.76 35.64
N ASP A 415 -0.31 52.73 35.05
CA ASP A 415 -1.73 52.76 34.69
C ASP A 415 -2.60 53.02 35.93
N LYS A 416 -2.36 52.29 37.03
CA LYS A 416 -3.12 52.50 38.27
C LYS A 416 -2.91 53.89 38.88
N ALA A 417 -1.70 54.43 38.78
CA ALA A 417 -1.40 55.78 39.26
C ALA A 417 -2.05 56.87 38.38
N SER A 418 -2.11 56.64 37.07
CA SER A 418 -2.71 57.58 36.11
C SER A 418 -4.22 57.75 36.23
N VAL A 419 -4.92 56.78 36.83
CA VAL A 419 -6.38 56.79 37.05
C VAL A 419 -6.78 57.47 38.37
N LEU A 420 -5.81 57.79 39.24
CA LEU A 420 -6.04 58.39 40.56
C LEU A 420 -6.09 59.93 40.55
N TYR A 421 -5.73 60.56 39.43
CA TYR A 421 -5.89 61.98 39.14
C TYR A 421 -6.70 62.15 37.85
#